data_AF-A0A5S4T5H1-F1
#
_entry.id   AF-A0A5S4T5H1-F1
#
_cell.length_a   1.000
_cell.length_b   1.000
_cell.length_c   1.000
_cell.angle_alpha   90.00
_cell.angle_beta   90.00
_cell.angle_gamma   90.00
#
_symmetry.space_group_name_H-M   'P 1'
#
loop_
_entity.id
_entity.type
_entity.pdbx_description
1 polymer ?
#
loop_
_entity_poly.entity_id
_entity_poly.type
_entity_poly.pdbx_seq_one_letter_code
_entity_poly.pdbx_strand_id
1 'polypeptide(L)'
;YQNNTLIMDSLLGIKYNLSENSLDNFGFTKVNSSGSMTLYQNHYSSPLAILTRGVHKDVNISVNTLDNQTKLLNQISGQSLTYFHRQPSQLISGAKQFNQQVSGQSKSLQQSTVITYQVTIPERSQLYVS
;
A
#
# COMPACT_ATOMS: atom_id res chain seq x y z
N TYR A 1 -8.60 -5.26 -3.30
CA TYR A 1 -8.07 -4.00 -3.86
C TYR A 1 -6.54 -4.06 -3.75
N GLN A 2 -5.79 -3.91 -4.85
CA GLN A 2 -4.31 -4.02 -4.87
C GLN A 2 -3.68 -2.62 -4.99
N ASN A 3 -2.56 -2.36 -4.28
CA ASN A 3 -1.69 -1.18 -4.42
C ASN A 3 -2.19 0.21 -3.91
N ASN A 4 -3.06 0.28 -2.89
CA ASN A 4 -3.47 1.53 -2.16
C ASN A 4 -2.70 1.54 -0.89
N THR A 5 -2.54 2.75 -0.45
CA THR A 5 -2.16 3.06 0.89
C THR A 5 -3.33 3.70 1.62
N LEU A 6 -3.24 3.66 2.95
CA LEU A 6 -4.16 4.35 3.83
C LEU A 6 -4.23 5.83 3.50
N ILE A 7 -3.12 6.41 3.03
CA ILE A 7 -3.04 7.81 2.66
C ILE A 7 -3.94 8.10 1.46
N MET A 8 -3.99 7.21 0.46
CA MET A 8 -4.86 7.40 -0.70
C MET A 8 -6.32 7.13 -0.39
N ASP A 9 -6.62 6.15 0.47
CA ASP A 9 -7.98 5.96 0.99
C ASP A 9 -8.47 7.24 1.68
N SER A 10 -7.61 7.86 2.49
CA SER A 10 -7.88 9.15 3.11
C SER A 10 -8.02 10.27 2.09
N LEU A 11 -7.08 10.44 1.17
CA LEU A 11 -7.02 11.57 0.24
C LEU A 11 -8.21 11.58 -0.73
N LEU A 12 -8.61 10.40 -1.23
CA LEU A 12 -9.71 10.27 -2.20
C LEU A 12 -11.09 10.16 -1.54
N GLY A 13 -11.16 10.34 -0.21
CA GLY A 13 -12.43 10.31 0.51
C GLY A 13 -13.08 8.92 0.53
N ILE A 14 -12.29 7.85 0.51
CA ILE A 14 -12.81 6.48 0.64
C ILE A 14 -13.35 6.30 2.06
N LYS A 15 -14.66 6.54 2.21
CA LYS A 15 -15.33 6.52 3.50
C LYS A 15 -15.60 5.11 4.00
N TYR A 16 -15.89 4.17 3.09
CA TYR A 16 -16.32 2.83 3.42
C TYR A 16 -15.59 1.79 2.58
N ASN A 17 -15.22 0.68 3.22
CA ASN A 17 -14.71 -0.52 2.55
C ASN A 17 -15.60 -1.72 2.88
N LEU A 18 -15.83 -2.56 1.87
CA LEU A 18 -16.50 -3.85 2.00
C LEU A 18 -15.46 -4.96 1.88
N SER A 19 -15.46 -5.89 2.82
CA SER A 19 -14.52 -7.01 2.82
C SER A 19 -15.16 -8.27 3.41
N GLU A 20 -14.89 -9.41 2.77
CA GLU A 20 -15.21 -10.74 3.29
C GLU A 20 -14.20 -11.22 4.33
N ASN A 21 -13.00 -10.65 4.33
CA ASN A 21 -11.93 -10.91 5.29
C ASN A 21 -11.89 -9.82 6.38
N SER A 22 -11.21 -10.09 7.48
CA SER A 22 -10.87 -9.05 8.47
C SER A 22 -10.04 -7.96 7.80
N LEU A 23 -10.37 -6.70 8.10
CA LEU A 23 -9.61 -5.54 7.65
C LEU A 23 -8.85 -4.97 8.84
N ASP A 24 -7.53 -5.17 8.85
CA ASP A 24 -6.64 -4.71 9.94
C ASP A 24 -5.94 -3.38 9.60
N ASN A 25 -6.43 -2.70 8.56
CA ASN A 25 -5.93 -1.41 8.11
C ASN A 25 -6.20 -0.32 9.16
N PHE A 26 -5.17 0.45 9.52
CA PHE A 26 -5.32 1.57 10.45
C PHE A 26 -6.39 2.57 9.99
N GLY A 27 -7.19 3.06 10.94
CA GLY A 27 -8.23 4.05 10.68
C GLY A 27 -9.57 3.51 10.20
N PHE A 28 -9.67 2.19 9.96
CA PHE A 28 -10.93 1.52 9.67
C PHE A 28 -11.53 0.87 10.91
N THR A 29 -12.83 1.04 11.12
CA THR A 29 -13.57 0.28 12.13
C THR A 29 -14.76 -0.43 11.51
N LYS A 30 -15.05 -1.64 11.99
CA LYS A 30 -16.26 -2.38 11.60
C LYS A 30 -17.51 -1.59 11.99
N VAL A 31 -18.44 -1.45 11.04
CA VAL A 31 -19.73 -0.79 11.22
C VAL A 31 -20.85 -1.81 11.30
N ASN A 32 -20.91 -2.73 10.33
CA ASN A 32 -21.95 -3.75 10.24
C ASN A 32 -21.46 -4.95 9.42
N SER A 33 -22.18 -6.07 9.48
CA SER A 33 -21.94 -7.26 8.65
C SER A 33 -23.25 -7.85 8.13
N SER A 34 -23.19 -8.45 6.94
CA SER A 34 -24.27 -9.25 6.36
C SER A 34 -23.68 -10.44 5.62
N GLY A 35 -24.05 -11.66 6.04
CA GLY A 35 -23.41 -12.88 5.55
C GLY A 35 -21.90 -12.88 5.82
N SER A 36 -21.09 -13.20 4.81
CA SER A 36 -19.63 -13.09 4.85
C SER A 36 -19.11 -11.66 4.75
N MET A 37 -19.93 -10.71 4.29
CA MET A 37 -19.49 -9.36 4.00
C MET A 37 -19.51 -8.46 5.24
N THR A 38 -18.44 -7.71 5.45
CA THR A 38 -18.33 -6.71 6.53
C THR A 38 -18.08 -5.31 5.96
N LEU A 39 -18.84 -4.34 6.46
CA LEU A 39 -18.66 -2.92 6.18
C LEU A 39 -17.73 -2.31 7.22
N TYR A 40 -16.70 -1.64 6.75
CA TYR A 40 -15.75 -0.87 7.55
C TYR A 40 -15.82 0.60 7.17
N GLN A 41 -15.64 1.50 8.14
CA GLN A 41 -15.61 2.94 7.93
C GLN A 41 -14.23 3.51 8.22
N ASN A 42 -13.72 4.32 7.29
CA ASN A 42 -12.51 5.12 7.44
C ASN A 42 -12.82 6.42 8.20
N HIS A 43 -12.19 6.61 9.35
CA HIS A 43 -12.32 7.83 10.16
C HIS A 43 -11.46 8.99 9.68
N TYR A 44 -10.53 8.73 8.76
CA TYR A 44 -9.61 9.71 8.18
C TYR A 44 -9.90 10.01 6.71
N SER A 45 -11.11 9.72 6.24
CA SER A 45 -11.55 10.08 4.88
C SER A 45 -11.65 11.60 4.74
N SER A 46 -11.03 12.13 3.70
CA SER A 46 -11.05 13.57 3.40
C SER A 46 -12.44 14.02 2.94
N PRO A 47 -12.78 15.30 3.14
CA PRO A 47 -13.95 15.91 2.49
C PRO A 47 -13.78 15.93 0.96
N LEU A 48 -14.87 16.24 0.26
CA LEU A 48 -14.94 16.22 -1.21
C LEU A 48 -13.89 17.11 -1.91
N ALA A 49 -13.45 18.19 -1.26
CA ALA A 49 -12.52 19.15 -1.82
C ALA A 49 -11.42 19.53 -0.82
N ILE A 50 -10.21 19.76 -1.34
CA ILE A 50 -9.05 20.19 -0.56
C ILE A 50 -8.66 21.59 -1.03
N LEU A 51 -8.67 22.55 -0.09
CA LEU A 51 -8.15 23.88 -0.33
C LEU A 51 -6.62 23.86 -0.23
N THR A 52 -5.95 24.32 -1.27
CA THR A 52 -4.49 24.45 -1.32
C THR A 52 -4.08 25.92 -1.20
N ARG A 53 -2.83 26.17 -0.79
CA ARG A 53 -2.32 27.54 -0.59
C ARG A 53 -2.08 28.30 -1.90
N GLY A 54 -2.09 27.63 -3.05
CA GLY A 54 -1.81 28.23 -4.35
C GLY A 54 -2.40 27.39 -5.49
N VAL A 55 -2.23 27.85 -6.72
CA VAL A 55 -2.74 27.13 -7.90
C VAL A 55 -2.08 25.76 -7.99
N HIS A 56 -2.90 24.72 -8.12
CA HIS A 56 -2.43 23.35 -8.32
C HIS A 56 -1.54 23.27 -9.57
N LYS A 57 -0.46 22.49 -9.47
CA LYS A 57 0.31 22.09 -10.65
C LYS A 57 0.37 20.58 -10.68
N ASP A 58 0.24 20.03 -11.87
CA ASP A 58 0.25 18.59 -12.08
C ASP A 58 1.59 17.96 -11.66
N VAL A 59 1.52 16.70 -11.25
CA VAL A 59 2.69 15.87 -10.95
C VAL A 59 2.87 14.82 -12.04
N ASN A 60 4.12 14.61 -12.45
CA ASN A 60 4.43 13.55 -13.42
C ASN A 60 4.29 12.17 -12.76
N ILE A 61 3.31 11.41 -13.24
CA ILE A 61 2.99 10.05 -12.82
C ILE A 61 3.86 9.04 -13.59
N SER A 62 4.29 8.00 -12.90
CA SER A 62 5.08 6.88 -13.44
C SER A 62 4.41 5.54 -13.13
N VAL A 63 5.07 4.42 -13.43
CA VAL A 63 4.58 3.09 -13.02
C VAL A 63 4.69 2.85 -11.50
N ASN A 64 5.52 3.63 -10.78
CA ASN A 64 5.75 3.45 -9.34
C ASN A 64 4.65 4.10 -8.51
N THR A 65 3.72 3.30 -8.00
CA THR A 65 2.52 3.78 -7.29
C THR A 65 2.85 4.57 -6.03
N LEU A 66 3.76 4.11 -5.18
CA LEU A 66 4.12 4.79 -3.91
C LEU A 66 4.83 6.14 -4.15
N ASP A 67 5.68 6.20 -5.17
CA ASP A 67 6.36 7.45 -5.58
C ASP A 67 5.35 8.48 -6.07
N ASN A 68 4.38 8.04 -6.88
CA ASN A 68 3.31 8.90 -7.40
C ASN A 68 2.48 9.51 -6.26
N GLN A 69 2.15 8.71 -5.25
CA GLN A 69 1.39 9.18 -4.09
C GLN A 69 2.19 10.20 -3.26
N THR A 70 3.48 9.95 -3.05
CA THR A 70 4.38 10.89 -2.36
C THR A 70 4.45 12.22 -3.09
N LYS A 71 4.62 12.20 -4.42
CA LYS A 71 4.65 13.41 -5.25
C LYS A 71 3.34 14.19 -5.14
N LEU A 72 2.20 13.52 -5.26
CA LEU A 72 0.88 14.13 -5.19
C LEU A 72 0.65 14.82 -3.84
N LEU A 73 0.94 14.14 -2.73
CA LEU A 73 0.74 14.67 -1.38
C LEU A 73 1.62 15.89 -1.11
N ASN A 74 2.90 15.81 -1.44
CA ASN A 74 3.83 16.92 -1.30
C ASN A 74 3.37 18.12 -2.13
N GLN A 75 2.87 17.87 -3.33
CA GLN A 75 2.37 18.92 -4.21
C GLN A 75 1.10 19.60 -3.69
N ILE A 76 0.12 18.83 -3.20
CA ILE A 76 -1.14 19.38 -2.67
C ILE A 76 -0.90 20.10 -1.33
N SER A 77 -0.05 19.55 -0.47
CA SER A 77 0.22 20.11 0.86
C SER A 77 1.24 21.25 0.87
N GLY A 78 2.05 21.38 -0.20
CA GLY A 78 3.19 22.29 -0.24
C GLY A 78 4.35 21.85 0.67
N GLN A 79 4.43 20.56 1.00
CA GLN A 79 5.45 19.97 1.87
C GLN A 79 6.49 19.19 1.05
N SER A 80 7.56 18.75 1.72
CA SER A 80 8.58 17.86 1.16
C SER A 80 8.87 16.71 2.13
N LEU A 81 7.89 15.82 2.28
CA LEU A 81 7.94 14.68 3.19
C LEU A 81 8.22 13.37 2.46
N THR A 82 8.80 12.43 3.19
CA THR A 82 8.91 11.02 2.78
C THR A 82 7.87 10.22 3.54
N TYR A 83 6.95 9.58 2.82
CA TYR A 83 5.84 8.82 3.43
C TYR A 83 6.08 7.31 3.47
N PHE A 84 6.88 6.80 2.53
CA PHE A 84 7.18 5.38 2.39
C PHE A 84 8.67 5.14 2.53
N HIS A 85 9.02 4.16 3.37
CA HIS A 85 10.38 3.72 3.57
C HIS A 85 10.51 2.28 3.08
N ARG A 86 11.58 1.99 2.34
CA ARG A 86 11.87 0.64 1.89
C ARG A 86 12.17 -0.22 3.11
N GLN A 87 11.38 -1.26 3.31
CA GLN A 87 11.66 -2.27 4.33
C GLN A 87 12.54 -3.38 3.74
N PRO A 88 13.69 -3.72 4.36
CA PRO A 88 14.52 -4.81 3.89
C PRO A 88 13.77 -6.14 4.01
N SER A 89 13.92 -6.98 3.00
CA SER A 89 13.46 -8.36 3.02
C SER A 89 14.66 -9.31 3.08
N GLN A 90 14.45 -10.46 3.71
CA GLN A 90 15.42 -11.54 3.77
C GLN A 90 14.90 -12.71 2.94
N LEU A 91 15.70 -13.18 1.97
CA LEU A 91 15.41 -14.42 1.26
C LEU A 91 15.62 -15.60 2.22
N ILE A 92 14.58 -16.40 2.41
CA ILE A 92 14.59 -17.57 3.29
C ILE A 92 14.84 -18.85 2.50
N SER A 93 14.17 -19.03 1.36
CA SER A 93 14.27 -20.26 0.58
C SER A 93 13.77 -20.11 -0.86
N GLY A 94 14.04 -21.14 -1.68
CA GLY A 94 13.48 -21.28 -3.02
C GLY A 94 14.26 -20.57 -4.14
N ALA A 95 15.32 -19.83 -3.81
CA ALA A 95 16.16 -19.15 -4.78
C ALA A 95 17.59 -18.93 -4.29
N LYS A 96 18.45 -18.52 -5.22
CA LYS A 96 19.77 -17.92 -4.94
C LYS A 96 19.74 -16.45 -5.29
N GLN A 97 20.50 -15.65 -4.55
CA GLN A 97 20.66 -14.21 -4.81
C GLN A 97 22.08 -13.93 -5.29
N PHE A 98 22.23 -13.22 -6.41
CA PHE A 98 23.50 -12.78 -6.96
C PHE A 98 23.34 -11.43 -7.67
N ASN A 99 24.20 -10.46 -7.40
CA ASN A 99 24.16 -9.12 -8.03
C ASN A 99 22.76 -8.47 -8.08
N GLN A 100 22.03 -8.48 -6.96
CA GLN A 100 20.65 -7.95 -6.83
C GLN A 100 19.58 -8.70 -7.64
N GLN A 101 19.95 -9.79 -8.32
CA GLN A 101 19.02 -10.69 -8.98
C GLN A 101 18.70 -11.88 -8.08
N VAL A 102 17.44 -12.32 -8.10
CA VAL A 102 17.00 -13.55 -7.43
C VAL A 102 16.57 -14.56 -8.48
N SER A 103 17.11 -15.77 -8.40
CA SER A 103 16.82 -16.85 -9.34
C SER A 103 16.44 -18.12 -8.60
N GLY A 104 15.23 -18.60 -8.84
CA GLY A 104 14.76 -19.91 -8.40
C GLY A 104 14.68 -20.88 -9.57
N GLN A 105 14.75 -22.18 -9.28
CA GLN A 105 14.63 -23.24 -10.27
C GLN A 105 13.48 -24.17 -9.88
N SER A 106 12.58 -24.42 -10.83
CA SER A 106 11.55 -25.42 -10.63
C SER A 106 12.12 -26.83 -10.76
N LYS A 107 11.59 -27.76 -9.95
CA LYS A 107 11.97 -29.18 -10.00
C LYS A 107 11.35 -29.89 -11.20
N SER A 108 10.30 -29.34 -11.81
CA SER A 108 9.69 -29.89 -13.03
C SER A 108 8.95 -28.81 -13.84
N LEU A 109 8.70 -29.08 -15.12
CA LEU A 109 8.00 -28.15 -16.03
C LEU A 109 6.57 -27.80 -15.60
N GLN A 110 5.99 -28.56 -14.67
CA GLN A 110 4.59 -28.42 -14.22
C GLN A 110 4.48 -27.80 -12.82
N GLN A 111 5.60 -27.50 -12.16
CA GLN A 111 5.62 -26.94 -10.82
C GLN A 111 6.00 -25.46 -10.85
N SER A 112 5.23 -24.63 -10.13
CA SER A 112 5.61 -23.24 -9.88
C SER A 112 6.85 -23.18 -8.98
N THR A 113 7.73 -22.23 -9.24
CA THR A 113 8.83 -21.91 -8.32
C THR A 113 8.27 -21.10 -7.16
N VAL A 114 8.41 -21.60 -5.93
CA VAL A 114 8.03 -20.87 -4.71
C VAL A 114 9.28 -20.26 -4.10
N ILE A 115 9.29 -18.94 -3.94
CA ILE A 115 10.37 -18.20 -3.29
C ILE A 115 9.80 -17.57 -2.03
N THR A 116 10.45 -17.79 -0.90
CA THR A 116 9.97 -17.31 0.41
C THR A 116 10.87 -16.19 0.90
N TYR A 117 10.26 -15.05 1.23
CA TYR A 117 10.92 -13.92 1.88
C TYR A 117 10.31 -13.69 3.26
N GLN A 118 11.13 -13.17 4.16
CA GLN A 118 10.72 -12.67 5.45
C GLN A 118 10.94 -11.15 5.52
N VAL A 119 9.98 -10.45 6.09
CA VAL A 119 10.05 -9.01 6.34
C VAL A 119 9.63 -8.79 7.79
N THR A 120 10.46 -8.09 8.57
CA THR A 120 10.08 -7.62 9.90
C THR A 120 9.34 -6.30 9.73
N ILE A 121 8.15 -6.16 10.28
CA ILE A 121 7.37 -4.91 10.18
C ILE A 121 7.57 -4.14 11.50
N PRO A 122 8.07 -2.89 11.47
CA PRO A 122 8.17 -2.07 12.67
C PRO A 122 6.81 -1.87 13.34
N GLU A 123 6.80 -1.70 14.67
CA GLU A 123 5.56 -1.34 15.37
C GLU A 123 4.93 -0.08 14.80
N ARG A 124 3.59 -0.02 14.80
CA ARG A 124 2.80 1.13 14.33
C ARG A 124 3.10 1.52 12.87
N SER A 125 3.41 0.56 12.02
CA SER A 125 3.60 0.75 10.58
C SER A 125 2.70 -0.16 9.75
N GLN A 126 2.47 0.22 8.49
CA GLN A 126 1.73 -0.58 7.52
C GLN A 126 2.68 -0.97 6.38
N LEU A 127 2.77 -2.26 6.07
CA LEU A 127 3.56 -2.76 4.96
C LEU A 127 2.75 -2.71 3.65
N TYR A 128 3.39 -2.23 2.58
CA TYR A 128 2.86 -2.28 1.22
C TYR A 128 3.85 -3.01 0.32
N VAL A 129 3.35 -3.96 -0.47
CA VAL A 129 4.14 -4.68 -1.47
C VAL A 129 3.86 -4.04 -2.82
N SER A 130 4.92 -3.61 -3.50
CA SER A 130 4.90 -2.87 -4.77
C SER A 130 5.96 -3.41 -5.72
#